data_AF-A2EVI5-F1
#
_entry.id   AF-A2EVI5-F1
#
_cell.length_a   1.000
_cell.length_b   1.000
_cell.length_c   1.000
_cell.angle_alpha   90.00
_cell.angle_beta   90.00
_cell.angle_gamma   90.00
#
_symmetry.space_group_name_H-M   'P 1'
#
loop_
_entity.id
_entity.type
_entity.pdbx_description
1 polymer ?
#
loop_
_entity_poly.entity_id
_entity_poly.type
_entity_poly.pdbx_seq_one_letter_code
_entity_poly.pdbx_strand_id
1 'polypeptide(L)'
;MSTSKSKIPPINQGRLDLTGMGLTSLDEIPVSSKLRELILTDNQITSFKSLQPQPNLTTIIANRNPIKYLTGLDKMPALTSIDLTETPLEKNNDCVVRILYTIGPKLQYINKNKVTEDDQTRANIYEKKNIVEKKYLPLESEEDEDLDQLSPIEKKSFEKISPIYIQEMSKHFADIAYNEAKLYDLKQFGMMPVITEDSTFEDKVRTIVHLKKRINLLADEIDKNLEE
;
A
#
# COMPACT_ATOMS: atom_id res chain seq x y z
N MET A 1 -0.56 -49.46 9.63
CA MET A 1 -0.77 -48.15 10.28
C MET A 1 0.61 -47.60 10.66
N SER A 2 1.23 -46.86 9.75
CA SER A 2 2.50 -46.18 10.02
C SER A 2 2.19 -44.77 10.51
N THR A 3 2.16 -44.57 11.82
CA THR A 3 2.11 -43.22 12.39
C THR A 3 3.47 -42.57 12.14
N SER A 4 3.57 -41.77 11.08
CA SER A 4 4.66 -40.82 10.90
C SER A 4 4.71 -39.94 12.15
N LYS A 5 5.78 -40.09 12.95
CA LYS A 5 6.04 -39.15 14.07
C LYS A 5 6.13 -37.77 13.44
N SER A 6 5.24 -36.85 13.84
CA SER A 6 5.31 -35.45 13.45
C SER A 6 6.74 -34.94 13.66
N LYS A 7 7.33 -34.38 12.61
CA LYS A 7 8.72 -33.89 12.61
C LYS A 7 8.86 -32.58 13.41
N ILE A 8 7.74 -32.01 13.86
CA ILE A 8 7.65 -30.73 14.54
C ILE A 8 7.79 -30.92 16.07
N PRO A 9 8.67 -30.15 16.74
CA PRO A 9 8.79 -30.16 18.19
C PRO A 9 7.51 -29.66 18.88
N PRO A 10 7.26 -30.07 20.14
CA PRO A 10 6.09 -29.59 20.88
C PRO A 10 6.21 -28.08 21.19
N ILE A 11 5.06 -27.42 21.28
CA ILE A 11 4.97 -26.03 21.73
C ILE A 11 5.34 -25.96 23.21
N ASN A 12 6.38 -25.21 23.55
CA ASN A 12 6.85 -25.04 24.92
C ASN A 12 6.53 -23.62 25.41
N GLN A 13 5.72 -23.49 26.46
CA GLN A 13 5.31 -22.19 27.03
C GLN A 13 4.78 -21.18 25.99
N GLY A 14 4.12 -21.68 24.94
CA GLY A 14 3.59 -20.86 23.85
C GLY A 14 4.60 -20.48 22.77
N ARG A 15 5.83 -20.97 22.84
CA ARG A 15 6.87 -20.81 21.82
C ARG A 15 7.02 -22.10 21.01
N LEU A 16 7.10 -21.96 19.69
CA LEU A 16 7.47 -23.04 18.77
C LEU A 16 8.72 -22.62 18.00
N ASP A 17 9.83 -23.32 18.24
CA ASP A 17 11.11 -23.06 17.59
C ASP A 17 11.38 -24.11 16.52
N LEU A 18 11.45 -23.66 15.26
CA LEU A 18 11.68 -24.48 14.07
C LEU A 18 12.95 -24.04 13.32
N THR A 19 13.89 -23.44 14.03
CA THR A 19 15.13 -22.93 13.44
C THR A 19 15.92 -24.02 12.71
N GLY A 20 16.38 -23.76 11.48
CA GLY A 20 17.29 -24.66 10.77
C GLY A 20 16.70 -25.99 10.32
N MET A 21 15.37 -26.13 10.30
CA MET A 21 14.71 -27.40 9.97
C MET A 21 14.58 -27.67 8.45
N GLY A 22 14.99 -26.72 7.61
CA GLY A 22 14.90 -26.82 6.15
C GLY A 22 13.46 -26.80 5.63
N LEU A 23 12.55 -26.14 6.36
CA LEU A 23 11.14 -26.07 6.01
C LEU A 23 10.92 -25.27 4.73
N THR A 24 10.09 -25.79 3.84
CA THR A 24 9.59 -25.10 2.64
C THR A 24 8.11 -24.74 2.77
N SER A 25 7.39 -25.38 3.69
CA SER A 25 5.98 -25.10 4.00
C SER A 25 5.72 -25.17 5.51
N LEU A 26 4.56 -24.66 5.92
CA LEU A 26 4.09 -24.59 7.31
C LEU A 26 2.85 -25.46 7.57
N ASP A 27 2.51 -26.36 6.63
CA ASP A 27 1.29 -27.17 6.66
C ASP A 27 1.22 -28.12 7.86
N GLU A 28 2.38 -28.56 8.34
CA GLU A 28 2.49 -29.47 9.48
C GLU A 28 2.23 -28.77 10.83
N ILE A 29 2.18 -27.42 10.88
CA ILE A 29 1.90 -26.67 12.11
C ILE A 29 0.39 -26.66 12.36
N PRO A 30 -0.12 -27.36 13.39
CA PRO A 30 -1.54 -27.39 13.68
C PRO A 30 -2.02 -26.04 14.24
N VAL A 31 -3.32 -25.77 14.11
CA VAL A 31 -3.97 -24.67 14.81
C VAL A 31 -3.81 -24.88 16.32
N SER A 32 -3.31 -23.86 17.03
CA SER A 32 -3.06 -23.95 18.46
C SER A 32 -3.53 -22.70 19.20
N SER A 33 -4.34 -22.91 20.24
CA SER A 33 -4.71 -21.83 21.18
C SER A 33 -3.56 -21.45 22.12
N LYS A 34 -2.48 -22.25 22.19
CA LYS A 34 -1.35 -22.03 23.08
C LYS A 34 -0.20 -21.27 22.42
N LEU A 35 -0.09 -21.31 21.09
CA LEU A 35 1.01 -20.66 20.36
C LEU A 35 0.91 -19.13 20.51
N ARG A 36 2.05 -18.49 20.79
CA ARG A 36 2.26 -17.04 20.97
C ARG A 36 3.46 -16.55 20.17
N GLU A 37 4.52 -17.34 20.12
CA GLU A 37 5.75 -17.03 19.39
C GLU A 37 6.10 -18.18 18.44
N LEU A 38 6.33 -17.86 17.17
CA LEU A 38 6.75 -18.80 16.13
C LEU A 38 8.10 -18.38 15.55
N ILE A 39 9.08 -19.27 15.63
CA ILE A 39 10.45 -19.02 15.16
C ILE A 39 10.76 -19.96 14.00
N LEU A 40 11.13 -19.35 12.89
CA LEU A 40 11.32 -19.94 11.57
C LEU A 40 12.69 -19.58 10.99
N THR A 41 13.61 -19.07 11.82
CA THR A 41 14.96 -18.64 11.41
C THR A 41 15.68 -19.73 10.61
N ASP A 42 16.43 -19.34 9.58
CA ASP A 42 17.26 -20.26 8.78
C ASP A 42 16.46 -21.42 8.16
N ASN A 43 15.39 -21.11 7.43
CA ASN A 43 14.59 -22.08 6.66
C ASN A 43 14.50 -21.67 5.17
N GLN A 44 13.70 -22.39 4.38
CA GLN A 44 13.51 -22.16 2.94
C GLN A 44 12.08 -21.67 2.63
N ILE A 45 11.48 -20.92 3.55
CA ILE A 45 10.10 -20.45 3.44
C ILE A 45 10.02 -19.25 2.48
N THR A 46 9.10 -19.31 1.53
CA THR A 46 8.90 -18.23 0.55
C THR A 46 7.65 -17.37 0.82
N SER A 47 6.69 -17.93 1.57
CA SER A 47 5.43 -17.27 1.97
C SER A 47 4.80 -17.97 3.19
N PHE A 48 3.76 -17.37 3.77
CA PHE A 48 3.03 -17.90 4.92
C PHE A 48 1.69 -18.57 4.53
N LYS A 49 1.45 -18.84 3.24
CA LYS A 49 0.16 -19.31 2.71
C LYS A 49 -0.33 -20.61 3.35
N SER A 50 0.60 -21.51 3.69
CA SER A 50 0.34 -22.81 4.33
C SER A 50 0.15 -22.73 5.85
N LEU A 51 0.47 -21.59 6.47
CA LEU A 51 0.30 -21.43 7.91
C LEU A 51 -1.20 -21.33 8.24
N GLN A 52 -1.69 -22.31 8.98
CA GLN A 52 -3.07 -22.31 9.46
C GLN A 52 -3.30 -21.16 10.44
N PRO A 53 -4.54 -20.62 10.54
CA PRO A 53 -4.84 -19.52 11.44
C PRO A 53 -4.38 -19.79 12.88
N GLN A 54 -3.66 -18.84 13.48
CA GLN A 54 -3.20 -18.91 14.86
C GLN A 54 -3.81 -17.77 15.68
N PRO A 55 -4.88 -18.03 16.46
CA PRO A 55 -5.70 -16.97 17.06
C PRO A 55 -4.95 -16.11 18.08
N ASN A 56 -3.91 -16.67 18.71
CA ASN A 56 -3.17 -16.02 19.77
C ASN A 56 -1.70 -15.74 19.42
N LEU A 57 -1.28 -15.97 18.18
CA LEU A 57 0.10 -15.73 17.76
C LEU A 57 0.38 -14.23 17.72
N THR A 58 1.34 -13.77 18.52
CA THR A 58 1.72 -12.36 18.65
C THR A 58 3.03 -12.04 17.96
N THR A 59 3.92 -13.02 17.84
CA THR A 59 5.28 -12.83 17.33
C THR A 59 5.65 -13.89 16.30
N ILE A 60 6.15 -13.44 15.14
CA ILE A 60 6.80 -14.29 14.14
C ILE A 60 8.24 -13.82 13.94
N ILE A 61 9.21 -14.73 14.07
CA ILE A 61 10.61 -14.50 13.73
C ILE A 61 10.93 -15.41 12.55
N ALA A 62 11.12 -14.83 11.35
CA ALA A 62 11.35 -15.58 10.12
C ALA A 62 12.52 -15.00 9.30
N ASN A 63 13.51 -14.44 10.00
CA ASN A 63 14.74 -13.96 9.40
C ASN A 63 15.49 -15.08 8.67
N ARG A 64 16.33 -14.71 7.69
CA ARG A 64 17.12 -15.65 6.88
C ARG A 64 16.28 -16.72 6.18
N ASN A 65 15.24 -16.25 5.51
CA ASN A 65 14.41 -17.08 4.63
C ASN A 65 14.25 -16.38 3.26
N PRO A 66 13.99 -17.13 2.18
CA PRO A 66 13.72 -16.57 0.86
C PRO A 66 12.29 -16.00 0.73
N ILE A 67 11.78 -15.31 1.77
CA ILE A 67 10.40 -14.79 1.82
C ILE A 67 10.22 -13.66 0.80
N LYS A 68 9.29 -13.88 -0.13
CA LYS A 68 8.93 -12.93 -1.19
C LYS A 68 7.49 -12.43 -1.06
N TYR A 69 6.63 -13.21 -0.40
CA TYR A 69 5.20 -12.93 -0.30
C TYR A 69 4.74 -13.04 1.16
N LEU A 70 3.89 -12.10 1.57
CA LEU A 70 3.30 -12.04 2.92
C LEU A 70 1.93 -12.74 3.02
N THR A 71 1.51 -13.43 1.96
CA THR A 71 0.22 -14.11 1.87
C THR A 71 0.05 -15.12 3.01
N GLY A 72 -1.12 -15.12 3.65
CA GLY A 72 -1.45 -15.98 4.79
C GLY A 72 -1.34 -15.31 6.17
N LEU A 73 -0.66 -14.16 6.27
CA LEU A 73 -0.54 -13.42 7.54
C LEU A 73 -1.79 -12.60 7.91
N ASP A 74 -2.67 -12.35 6.96
CA ASP A 74 -3.99 -11.73 7.15
C ASP A 74 -4.87 -12.50 8.15
N LYS A 75 -4.60 -13.80 8.32
CA LYS A 75 -5.34 -14.72 9.21
C LYS A 75 -4.85 -14.74 10.65
N MET A 76 -3.93 -13.85 11.04
CA MET A 76 -3.33 -13.81 12.38
C MET A 76 -3.86 -12.60 13.17
N PRO A 77 -5.01 -12.71 13.88
CA PRO A 77 -5.67 -11.54 14.47
C PRO A 77 -4.85 -10.85 15.56
N ALA A 78 -4.02 -11.59 16.29
CA ALA A 78 -3.23 -11.08 17.41
C ALA A 78 -1.77 -10.71 17.07
N LEU A 79 -1.35 -10.78 15.81
CA LEU A 79 0.04 -10.56 15.41
C LEU A 79 0.45 -9.09 15.60
N THR A 80 1.42 -8.83 16.47
CA THR A 80 1.92 -7.48 16.81
C THR A 80 3.40 -7.30 16.49
N SER A 81 4.17 -8.37 16.31
CA SER A 81 5.59 -8.31 16.01
C SER A 81 5.97 -9.28 14.89
N ILE A 82 6.73 -8.79 13.91
CA ILE A 82 7.29 -9.63 12.86
C ILE A 82 8.75 -9.26 12.57
N ASP A 83 9.60 -10.26 12.43
CA ASP A 83 11.00 -10.10 12.04
C ASP A 83 11.27 -10.86 10.73
N LEU A 84 11.55 -10.08 9.68
CA LEU A 84 11.88 -10.56 8.34
C LEU A 84 13.26 -10.06 7.89
N THR A 85 14.19 -9.80 8.83
CA THR A 85 15.56 -9.39 8.47
C THR A 85 16.24 -10.46 7.63
N GLU A 86 17.14 -10.06 6.73
CA GLU A 86 17.86 -10.96 5.82
C GLU A 86 16.93 -11.75 4.90
N THR A 87 15.79 -11.16 4.50
CA THR A 87 14.89 -11.70 3.47
C THR A 87 14.92 -10.85 2.20
N PRO A 88 14.54 -11.39 1.02
CA PRO A 88 14.39 -10.59 -0.20
C PRO A 88 13.41 -9.42 -0.04
N LEU A 89 12.40 -9.55 0.83
CA LEU A 89 11.42 -8.50 1.11
C LEU A 89 12.02 -7.28 1.83
N GLU A 90 12.98 -7.49 2.73
CA GLU A 90 13.65 -6.39 3.46
C GLU A 90 14.44 -5.46 2.53
N LYS A 91 15.02 -6.01 1.46
CA LYS A 91 15.84 -5.23 0.51
C LYS A 91 15.04 -4.20 -0.28
N ASN A 92 13.71 -4.25 -0.22
CA ASN A 92 12.85 -3.30 -0.90
C ASN A 92 12.67 -2.04 -0.04
N ASN A 93 12.81 -0.85 -0.65
CA ASN A 93 12.70 0.45 0.05
C ASN A 93 11.35 0.65 0.76
N ASP A 94 10.28 0.01 0.27
CA ASP A 94 8.93 0.13 0.83
C ASP A 94 8.53 -1.08 1.70
N CYS A 95 9.50 -1.83 2.22
CA CYS A 95 9.24 -3.06 2.99
C CYS A 95 8.26 -2.84 4.15
N VAL A 96 8.53 -1.85 5.00
CA VAL A 96 7.71 -1.54 6.20
C VAL A 96 6.27 -1.20 5.80
N VAL A 97 6.10 -0.33 4.80
CA VAL A 97 4.81 0.10 4.27
C VAL A 97 4.03 -1.11 3.72
N ARG A 98 4.70 -1.99 2.97
CA ARG A 98 4.09 -3.20 2.39
C ARG A 98 3.68 -4.22 3.45
N ILE A 99 4.49 -4.38 4.51
CA ILE A 99 4.19 -5.24 5.65
C ILE A 99 2.95 -4.73 6.38
N LEU A 100 2.92 -3.43 6.70
CA LEU A 100 1.78 -2.79 7.37
C LEU A 100 0.50 -2.86 6.54
N TYR A 101 0.59 -2.62 5.23
CA TYR A 101 -0.53 -2.77 4.30
C TYR A 101 -1.10 -4.19 4.31
N THR A 102 -0.24 -5.22 4.37
CA THR A 102 -0.69 -6.62 4.26
C THR A 102 -1.25 -7.16 5.57
N ILE A 103 -0.60 -6.85 6.70
CA ILE A 103 -0.93 -7.43 8.01
C ILE A 103 -1.90 -6.53 8.79
N GLY A 104 -1.86 -5.23 8.51
CA GLY A 104 -2.69 -4.21 9.12
C GLY A 104 -1.98 -3.39 10.21
N PRO A 105 -2.64 -2.33 10.69
CA PRO A 105 -2.05 -1.32 11.59
C PRO A 105 -1.78 -1.85 13.00
N LYS A 106 -2.22 -3.06 13.34
CA LYS A 106 -2.00 -3.70 14.65
C LYS A 106 -0.54 -4.05 14.95
N LEU A 107 0.34 -4.05 13.93
CA LEU A 107 1.77 -4.29 14.13
C LEU A 107 2.42 -3.14 14.91
N GLN A 108 3.16 -3.52 15.93
CA GLN A 108 3.90 -2.62 16.82
C GLN A 108 5.41 -2.68 16.55
N TYR A 109 5.91 -3.82 16.07
CA TYR A 109 7.33 -4.02 15.79
C TYR A 109 7.53 -4.74 14.45
N ILE A 110 8.41 -4.18 13.61
CA ILE A 110 8.85 -4.77 12.33
C ILE A 110 10.37 -4.76 12.31
N ASN A 111 10.99 -5.92 12.06
CA ASN A 111 12.45 -6.10 12.02
C ASN A 111 13.14 -5.52 13.27
N LYS A 112 12.55 -5.77 14.44
CA LYS A 112 12.97 -5.28 15.78
C LYS A 112 12.88 -3.76 15.98
N ASN A 113 12.42 -3.01 15.00
CA ASN A 113 12.15 -1.58 15.12
C ASN A 113 10.68 -1.34 15.50
N LYS A 114 10.45 -0.36 16.37
CA LYS A 114 9.09 0.05 16.72
C LYS A 114 8.45 0.78 15.54
N VAL A 115 7.23 0.39 15.18
CA VAL A 115 6.44 1.05 14.14
C VAL A 115 6.07 2.45 14.60
N THR A 116 6.31 3.44 13.75
CA THR A 116 6.00 4.86 14.03
C THR A 116 4.64 5.27 13.47
N GLU A 117 4.13 6.42 13.90
CA GLU A 117 2.90 7.01 13.32
C GLU A 117 3.09 7.41 11.85
N ASP A 118 4.31 7.79 11.45
CA ASP A 118 4.65 8.08 10.05
C ASP A 118 4.52 6.83 9.18
N ASP A 119 5.05 5.69 9.64
CA ASP A 119 4.94 4.41 8.93
C ASP A 119 3.48 4.01 8.69
N GLN A 120 2.63 4.19 9.71
CA GLN A 120 1.20 3.92 9.65
C GLN A 120 0.49 4.87 8.67
N THR A 121 0.86 6.15 8.68
CA THR A 121 0.31 7.15 7.75
C THR A 121 0.70 6.81 6.31
N ARG A 122 1.95 6.45 6.06
CA ARG A 122 2.46 6.01 4.76
C ARG A 122 1.76 4.75 4.27
N ALA A 123 1.55 3.77 5.14
CA ALA A 123 0.81 2.54 4.82
C ALA A 123 -0.64 2.82 4.42
N ASN A 124 -1.34 3.71 5.13
CA ASN A 124 -2.72 4.10 4.81
C ASN A 124 -2.81 4.86 3.47
N ILE A 125 -1.85 5.73 3.16
CA ILE A 125 -1.78 6.40 1.85
C ILE A 125 -1.53 5.36 0.75
N TYR A 126 -0.61 4.44 0.97
CA TYR A 126 -0.30 3.35 0.04
C TYR A 126 -1.51 2.46 -0.22
N GLU A 127 -2.29 2.13 0.82
CA GLU A 127 -3.56 1.41 0.71
C GLU A 127 -4.55 2.16 -0.18
N LYS A 128 -4.80 3.44 0.10
CA LYS A 128 -5.72 4.26 -0.69
C LYS A 128 -5.28 4.37 -2.15
N LYS A 129 -3.99 4.60 -2.39
CA LYS A 129 -3.44 4.64 -3.75
C LYS A 129 -3.65 3.32 -4.49
N ASN A 130 -3.33 2.19 -3.86
CA ASN A 130 -3.56 0.87 -4.46
C ASN A 130 -5.03 0.51 -4.65
N ILE A 131 -5.94 0.97 -3.77
CA ILE A 131 -7.38 0.78 -3.93
C ILE A 131 -7.87 1.60 -5.12
N VAL A 132 -7.43 2.85 -5.24
CA VAL A 132 -7.74 3.72 -6.38
C VAL A 132 -7.18 3.06 -7.65
N GLU A 133 -5.91 2.71 -7.70
CA GLU A 133 -5.32 2.01 -8.85
C GLU A 133 -6.08 0.71 -9.15
N LYS A 134 -6.29 -0.23 -8.22
CA LYS A 134 -7.04 -1.47 -8.51
C LYS A 134 -8.50 -1.27 -8.92
N LYS A 135 -9.12 -0.16 -8.54
CA LYS A 135 -10.51 0.18 -8.90
C LYS A 135 -10.59 0.88 -10.27
N TYR A 136 -9.52 1.57 -10.66
CA TYR A 136 -9.47 2.46 -11.82
C TYR A 136 -8.35 2.09 -12.81
N LEU A 137 -7.68 0.96 -12.65
CA LEU A 137 -6.85 0.30 -13.66
C LEU A 137 -7.60 -0.95 -14.11
N PRO A 138 -7.68 -1.24 -15.43
CA PRO A 138 -7.77 -2.62 -15.86
C PRO A 138 -6.62 -3.39 -15.19
N LEU A 139 -6.88 -4.59 -14.69
CA LEU A 139 -5.84 -5.45 -14.13
C LEU A 139 -4.75 -5.69 -15.19
N GLU A 140 -3.65 -4.94 -15.19
CA GLU A 140 -2.55 -5.19 -16.14
C GLU A 140 -1.78 -6.44 -15.70
N SER A 141 -1.92 -7.53 -16.45
CA SER A 141 -1.11 -7.81 -17.65
C SER A 141 -1.30 -9.29 -18.03
N GLU A 142 -2.39 -9.61 -18.72
CA GLU A 142 -2.33 -10.65 -19.74
C GLU A 142 -2.35 -9.88 -21.06
N GLU A 143 -1.36 -10.17 -21.90
CA GLU A 143 -1.04 -9.60 -23.21
C GLU A 143 -2.25 -9.00 -23.92
N ASP A 144 -2.13 -7.77 -24.46
CA ASP A 144 -3.14 -7.06 -25.27
C ASP A 144 -4.21 -7.99 -25.88
N GLU A 145 -5.23 -8.36 -25.09
CA GLU A 145 -6.27 -9.26 -25.55
C GLU A 145 -7.15 -8.42 -26.47
N ASP A 146 -7.07 -8.72 -27.76
CA ASP A 146 -7.98 -8.18 -28.77
C ASP A 146 -9.40 -8.19 -28.20
N LEU A 147 -10.01 -7.01 -28.07
CA LEU A 147 -11.37 -6.82 -27.53
C LEU A 147 -12.42 -7.71 -28.23
N ASP A 148 -12.09 -8.22 -29.42
CA ASP A 148 -12.91 -9.15 -30.19
C ASP A 148 -12.95 -10.57 -29.61
N GLN A 149 -11.96 -11.00 -28.83
CA GLN A 149 -11.85 -12.34 -28.23
C GLN A 149 -12.61 -12.50 -26.90
N LEU A 150 -13.07 -11.41 -26.29
CA LEU A 150 -13.83 -11.46 -25.03
C LEU A 150 -15.12 -12.27 -25.16
N SER A 151 -15.45 -13.05 -24.13
CA SER A 151 -16.72 -13.75 -24.08
C SER A 151 -17.90 -12.76 -24.05
N PRO A 152 -19.11 -13.18 -24.49
CA PRO A 152 -20.29 -12.30 -24.48
C PRO A 152 -20.62 -11.71 -23.10
N ILE A 153 -20.25 -12.41 -22.02
CA ILE A 153 -20.47 -11.97 -20.63
C ILE A 153 -19.47 -10.87 -20.24
N GLU A 154 -18.21 -11.01 -20.66
CA GLU A 154 -17.15 -10.02 -20.42
C GLU A 154 -17.41 -8.75 -21.22
N LYS A 155 -17.79 -8.86 -22.51
CA LYS A 155 -18.18 -7.70 -23.35
C LYS A 155 -19.31 -6.90 -22.70
N LYS A 156 -20.37 -7.59 -22.25
CA LYS A 156 -21.52 -6.96 -21.59
C LYS A 156 -21.16 -6.33 -20.23
N SER A 157 -20.16 -6.87 -19.55
CA SER A 157 -19.67 -6.31 -18.28
C SER A 157 -18.79 -5.08 -18.53
N PHE A 158 -17.93 -5.14 -19.55
CA PHE A 158 -17.10 -4.02 -20.00
C PHE A 158 -17.94 -2.84 -20.48
N GLU A 159 -18.95 -3.08 -21.33
CA GLU A 159 -19.89 -2.04 -21.79
C GLU A 159 -20.60 -1.32 -20.63
N LYS A 160 -20.89 -2.03 -19.54
CA LYS A 160 -21.53 -1.44 -18.34
C LYS A 160 -20.57 -0.63 -17.49
N ILE A 161 -19.31 -1.05 -17.39
CA ILE A 161 -18.30 -0.43 -16.52
C ILE A 161 -17.57 0.72 -17.22
N SER A 162 -17.38 0.64 -18.54
CA SER A 162 -16.71 1.64 -19.36
C SER A 162 -17.21 3.08 -19.15
N PRO A 163 -18.52 3.41 -19.17
CA PRO A 163 -18.95 4.78 -18.94
C PRO A 163 -18.68 5.27 -17.51
N ILE A 164 -18.76 4.39 -16.51
CA ILE A 164 -18.45 4.71 -15.11
C ILE A 164 -16.96 4.99 -14.96
N TYR A 165 -16.13 4.17 -15.60
CA TYR A 165 -14.68 4.32 -15.64
C TYR A 165 -14.28 5.64 -16.29
N ILE A 166 -14.79 5.94 -17.50
CA ILE A 166 -14.50 7.19 -18.21
C ILE A 166 -14.93 8.39 -17.37
N GLN A 167 -16.13 8.37 -16.79
CA GLN A 167 -16.63 9.46 -15.98
C GLN A 167 -15.75 9.73 -14.75
N GLU A 168 -15.34 8.68 -14.04
CA GLU A 168 -14.49 8.80 -12.85
C GLU A 168 -13.06 9.22 -13.22
N MET A 169 -12.49 8.68 -14.30
CA MET A 169 -11.20 9.11 -14.82
C MET A 169 -11.23 10.58 -15.24
N SER A 170 -12.29 11.04 -15.91
CA SER A 170 -12.43 12.46 -16.28
C SER A 170 -12.40 13.38 -15.06
N LYS A 171 -12.99 12.96 -13.92
CA LYS A 171 -12.87 13.73 -12.67
C LYS A 171 -11.43 13.76 -12.16
N HIS A 172 -10.74 12.63 -12.16
CA HIS A 172 -9.34 12.58 -11.73
C HIS A 172 -8.42 13.42 -12.63
N PHE A 173 -8.62 13.41 -13.95
CA PHE A 173 -7.88 14.29 -14.84
C PHE A 173 -8.17 15.77 -14.57
N ALA A 174 -9.43 16.12 -14.27
CA ALA A 174 -9.78 17.48 -13.86
C ALA A 174 -9.08 17.88 -12.54
N ASP A 175 -9.02 16.99 -11.56
CA ASP A 175 -8.31 17.24 -10.30
C ASP A 175 -6.80 17.40 -10.52
N ILE A 176 -6.19 16.57 -11.36
CA ILE A 176 -4.77 16.65 -11.72
C ILE A 176 -4.50 17.98 -12.42
N ALA A 177 -5.27 18.32 -13.45
CA ALA A 177 -5.14 19.58 -14.18
C ALA A 177 -5.31 20.79 -13.24
N TYR A 178 -6.27 20.74 -12.31
CA TYR A 178 -6.49 21.78 -11.32
C TYR A 178 -5.30 21.93 -10.35
N ASN A 179 -4.76 20.81 -9.87
CA ASN A 179 -3.59 20.81 -8.98
C ASN A 179 -2.33 21.28 -9.70
N GLU A 180 -2.15 20.89 -10.96
CA GLU A 180 -1.05 21.35 -11.80
C GLU A 180 -1.15 22.85 -12.10
N ALA A 181 -2.35 23.34 -12.40
CA ALA A 181 -2.61 24.78 -12.56
C ALA A 181 -2.30 25.55 -11.28
N LYS A 182 -2.72 25.05 -10.10
CA LYS A 182 -2.36 25.64 -8.81
C LYS A 182 -0.85 25.65 -8.56
N LEU A 183 -0.16 24.58 -8.93
CA LEU A 183 1.28 24.46 -8.74
C LEU A 183 2.04 25.41 -9.67
N TYR A 184 1.61 25.53 -10.92
CA TYR A 184 2.12 26.49 -11.89
C TYR A 184 1.92 27.92 -11.36
N ASP A 185 0.71 28.23 -10.92
CA ASP A 185 0.33 29.52 -10.36
C ASP A 185 1.18 29.89 -9.12
N LEU A 186 1.41 28.93 -8.23
CA LEU A 186 2.29 29.10 -7.07
C LEU A 186 3.75 29.33 -7.47
N LYS A 187 4.27 28.63 -8.49
CA LYS A 187 5.65 28.79 -8.98
C LYS A 187 5.88 30.15 -9.62
N GLN A 188 4.93 30.63 -10.42
CA GLN A 188 5.07 31.90 -11.16
C GLN A 188 4.86 33.13 -10.29
N PHE A 189 3.90 33.08 -9.35
CA PHE A 189 3.42 34.27 -8.65
C PHE A 189 3.51 34.18 -7.12
N GLY A 190 3.99 33.07 -6.58
CA GLY A 190 4.10 32.86 -5.15
C GLY A 190 2.75 32.68 -4.47
N MET A 191 2.77 32.82 -3.13
CA MET A 191 1.59 32.58 -2.30
C MET A 191 0.48 33.59 -2.62
N MET A 192 -0.76 33.12 -2.61
CA MET A 192 -1.93 33.99 -2.77
C MET A 192 -1.98 35.00 -1.61
N PRO A 193 -2.07 36.31 -1.87
CA PRO A 193 -2.26 37.30 -0.81
C PRO A 193 -3.59 37.04 -0.08
N VAL A 194 -3.53 37.02 1.26
CA VAL A 194 -4.68 36.75 2.14
C VAL A 194 -5.20 38.07 2.70
N ILE A 195 -6.49 38.35 2.50
CA ILE A 195 -7.19 39.46 3.16
C ILE A 195 -7.99 38.88 4.33
N THR A 196 -7.79 39.44 5.52
CA THR A 196 -8.54 39.13 6.73
C THR A 196 -9.33 40.36 7.20
N GLU A 197 -10.15 40.21 8.24
CA GLU A 197 -10.92 41.32 8.81
C GLU A 197 -10.03 42.46 9.31
N ASP A 198 -8.81 42.14 9.77
CA ASP A 198 -7.81 43.10 10.26
C ASP A 198 -6.95 43.75 9.16
N SER A 199 -7.13 43.37 7.88
CA SER A 199 -6.30 43.90 6.80
C SER A 199 -6.56 45.38 6.53
N THR A 200 -5.48 46.15 6.43
CA THR A 200 -5.54 47.60 6.18
C THR A 200 -6.06 47.91 4.77
N PHE A 201 -6.44 49.17 4.53
CA PHE A 201 -6.83 49.64 3.20
C PHE A 201 -5.68 49.44 2.19
N GLU A 202 -4.44 49.75 2.58
CA GLU A 202 -3.24 49.52 1.77
C GLU A 202 -3.04 48.04 1.40
N ASP A 203 -3.29 47.12 2.34
CA ASP A 203 -3.15 45.67 2.09
C ASP A 203 -4.18 45.18 1.07
N LYS A 204 -5.41 45.71 1.15
CA LYS A 204 -6.48 45.43 0.19
C LYS A 204 -6.12 45.96 -1.20
N VAL A 205 -5.58 47.18 -1.29
CA VAL A 205 -5.13 47.77 -2.56
C VAL A 205 -3.97 46.97 -3.16
N ARG A 206 -2.93 46.63 -2.38
CA ARG A 206 -1.81 45.80 -2.86
C ARG A 206 -2.27 44.44 -3.35
N THR A 207 -3.21 43.82 -2.64
CA THR A 207 -3.80 42.54 -3.05
C THR A 207 -4.52 42.66 -4.38
N ILE A 208 -5.35 43.70 -4.58
CA ILE A 208 -6.05 43.93 -5.84
C ILE A 208 -5.06 44.11 -7.01
N VAL A 209 -3.99 44.90 -6.80
CA VAL A 209 -2.95 45.10 -7.83
C VAL A 209 -2.25 43.79 -8.16
N HIS A 210 -1.92 42.98 -7.15
CA HIS A 210 -1.29 41.68 -7.33
C HIS A 210 -2.19 40.71 -8.12
N LEU A 211 -3.47 40.63 -7.77
CA LEU A 211 -4.44 39.78 -8.46
C LEU A 211 -4.65 40.20 -9.92
N LYS A 212 -4.74 41.51 -10.19
CA LYS A 212 -4.86 42.03 -11.57
C LYS A 212 -3.65 41.65 -12.43
N LYS A 213 -2.43 41.78 -11.88
CA LYS A 213 -1.20 41.38 -12.58
C LYS A 213 -1.19 39.87 -12.89
N ARG A 214 -1.62 39.05 -11.92
CA ARG A 214 -1.72 37.59 -12.06
C ARG A 214 -2.70 37.19 -13.17
N ILE A 215 -3.89 37.80 -13.18
CA ILE A 215 -4.93 37.55 -14.20
C ILE A 215 -4.42 37.91 -15.61
N ASN A 216 -3.78 39.07 -15.77
CA ASN A 216 -3.29 39.49 -17.09
C ASN A 216 -2.22 38.53 -17.65
N LEU A 217 -1.27 38.11 -16.82
CA LEU A 217 -0.21 37.19 -17.26
C LEU A 217 -0.73 35.77 -17.54
N LEU A 218 -1.74 35.32 -16.80
CA LEU A 218 -2.42 34.06 -17.12
C LEU A 218 -3.18 34.15 -18.45
N ALA A 219 -3.79 35.30 -18.76
CA ALA A 219 -4.43 35.52 -20.06
C ALA A 219 -3.41 35.46 -21.21
N ASP A 220 -2.28 36.15 -21.06
CA ASP A 220 -1.20 36.14 -22.07
C ASP A 220 -0.65 34.72 -22.34
N GLU A 221 -0.51 33.89 -21.29
CA GLU A 221 -0.03 32.52 -21.42
C GLU A 221 -1.07 31.58 -22.07
N ILE A 222 -2.36 31.80 -21.82
CA ILE A 222 -3.43 31.06 -22.49
C ILE A 222 -3.42 31.38 -23.99
N ASP A 223 -3.31 32.66 -24.34
CA ASP A 223 -3.27 33.10 -25.74
C ASP A 223 -2.07 32.49 -26.48
N LYS A 224 -0.90 32.45 -25.84
CA LYS A 224 0.31 31.85 -26.42
C LYS A 224 0.18 30.35 -26.68
N ASN A 225 -0.44 29.59 -25.77
CA ASN A 225 -0.63 28.14 -25.92
C ASN A 225 -1.77 27.77 -26.89
N LEU A 226 -2.61 28.73 -27.29
CA LEU A 226 -3.65 28.52 -28.31
C LEU A 226 -3.13 28.75 -29.74
N GLU A 227 -1.97 29.40 -29.90
CA GLU A 227 -1.32 29.67 -31.19
C GLU A 227 -0.31 28.58 -31.62
N GLU A 228 0.07 27.67 -30.72
CA GLU A 228 0.94 26.50 -30.97
C GLU A 228 0.15 25.23 -31.31
#